data_AF-A0A194USW9-F1
#
_entry.id   AF-A0A194USW9-F1
#
_cell.length_a   1.000
_cell.length_b   1.000
_cell.length_c   1.000
_cell.angle_alpha   90.00
_cell.angle_beta   90.00
_cell.angle_gamma   90.00
#
_symmetry.space_group_name_H-M   'P 1'
#
loop_
_entity.id
_entity.type
_entity.pdbx_description
1 polymer ?
#
loop_
_entity_poly.entity_id
_entity_poly.type
_entity_poly.pdbx_seq_one_letter_code
_entity_poly.pdbx_strand_id
1 'polypeptide(L)'
;MDSFKNLNLGNRLSGFGNTVNQFGSQFTPFASRTFQYTKEQLGQAEDKTQLPPDYIELEKRVDALKQAHQKMLAVTSQYSTEAYDYPSNVKETFNDLGRTVSEKVQLLSSATSPAEAQAALTAPPSAKPQPKTFAHAIARASLASSQLLHQQHNASGEDPLATALEKFALAEERVGEARMAQDAQIQSRFLAGWNTTLNTNIMFATRARKGVENARLSLDAAKAKAKGTTWKIPVPAVAAAQSPRTEMHEAEISPEAQEEIEKAEDEFVTQTEEAVGVMKNVLDTPEPLRNLAELIAAQMEYHKKAYEILSELAPTIEGLQLPLGLLNAAQGHPMLVELKNGETLNGHLVNCDTWMNLTLKEVVQTSPDGDKFMRLPEAYVKGNNIKFLRVPDEIIDIVKEQQTNQQNNFRGGRGGGQRGDHGGRGGDRGGRGRGQGRGRGRGRG
;
A
#
# COMPACT_ATOMS: atom_id res chain seq x y z
N MET A 1 45.04 -71.18 30.00
CA MET A 1 44.19 -70.17 29.34
C MET A 1 42.94 -69.98 30.16
N ASP A 2 42.64 -68.88 30.79
CA ASP A 2 43.43 -67.83 31.44
C ASP A 2 42.42 -67.11 32.35
N SER A 3 42.87 -66.74 33.55
CA SER A 3 42.40 -65.60 34.35
C SER A 3 40.88 -65.33 34.45
N PHE A 4 40.27 -65.92 35.48
CA PHE A 4 39.18 -65.28 36.21
C PHE A 4 39.62 -65.01 37.66
N LYS A 5 39.98 -63.76 37.97
CA LYS A 5 40.03 -63.23 39.34
C LYS A 5 39.81 -61.71 39.35
N ASN A 6 38.81 -61.31 40.12
CA ASN A 6 38.63 -60.02 40.82
C ASN A 6 38.85 -58.72 40.04
N LEU A 7 37.76 -58.07 39.65
CA LEU A 7 37.70 -56.62 39.52
C LEU A 7 36.79 -56.04 40.61
N ASN A 8 37.46 -55.37 41.54
CA ASN A 8 36.96 -54.64 42.68
C ASN A 8 36.16 -53.42 42.20
N LEU A 9 34.86 -53.38 42.46
CA LEU A 9 33.92 -52.33 42.03
C LEU A 9 34.01 -51.05 42.90
N GLY A 10 35.17 -50.79 43.51
CA GLY A 10 35.35 -49.77 44.55
C GLY A 10 36.10 -48.48 44.15
N ASN A 11 36.68 -48.39 42.95
CA ASN A 11 37.60 -47.28 42.59
C ASN A 11 37.22 -46.47 41.32
N ARG A 12 35.96 -46.52 40.87
CA ARG A 12 35.48 -45.72 39.71
C ARG A 12 34.42 -44.67 40.05
N LEU A 13 34.28 -44.29 41.31
CA LEU A 13 33.39 -43.19 41.76
C LEU A 13 34.14 -41.99 42.37
N SER A 14 35.45 -42.09 42.62
CA SER A 14 36.24 -40.95 43.12
C SER A 14 36.75 -40.01 42.01
N GLY A 15 36.73 -40.44 40.74
CA GLY A 15 37.18 -39.64 39.60
C GLY A 15 36.12 -38.75 38.94
N PHE A 16 34.84 -38.91 39.30
CA PHE A 16 33.75 -38.11 38.73
C PHE A 16 33.39 -36.88 39.59
N GLY A 17 33.71 -36.91 40.88
CA GLY A 17 33.49 -35.79 41.81
C GLY A 17 34.40 -34.59 41.58
N ASN A 18 35.62 -34.81 41.06
CA ASN A 18 36.59 -33.73 40.84
C ASN A 18 36.40 -32.99 39.52
N THR A 19 35.73 -33.58 38.52
CA THR A 19 35.45 -32.91 37.24
C THR A 19 34.24 -31.96 37.33
N VAL A 20 33.29 -32.21 38.24
CA VAL A 20 32.11 -31.35 38.44
C VAL A 20 32.48 -30.04 39.17
N ASN A 21 33.49 -30.05 40.04
CA ASN A 21 33.95 -28.84 40.73
C ASN A 21 34.70 -27.85 39.82
N GLN A 22 35.19 -28.29 38.65
CA GLN A 22 35.90 -27.42 37.70
C GLN A 22 34.96 -26.79 36.65
N PHE A 23 33.75 -27.33 36.48
CA PHE A 23 32.70 -26.72 35.64
C PHE A 23 31.87 -25.66 36.38
N GLY A 24 31.94 -25.60 37.72
CA GLY A 24 31.10 -24.70 38.52
C GLY A 24 31.47 -23.21 38.46
N SER A 25 32.69 -22.86 38.05
CA SER A 25 33.20 -21.47 38.05
C SER A 25 32.91 -20.67 36.78
N GLN A 26 32.44 -21.32 35.71
CA GLN A 26 32.02 -20.64 34.47
C GLN A 26 30.50 -20.45 34.34
N PHE A 27 29.69 -21.18 35.11
CA PHE A 27 28.23 -21.06 35.11
C PHE A 27 27.68 -20.10 36.19
N THR A 28 28.51 -19.67 37.13
CA THR A 28 28.14 -18.79 38.26
C THR A 28 27.64 -17.39 37.84
N PRO A 29 28.24 -16.70 36.83
CA PRO A 29 27.78 -15.36 36.43
C PRO A 29 26.42 -15.40 35.74
N PHE A 30 26.14 -16.45 34.96
CA PHE A 30 24.88 -16.60 34.24
C PHE A 30 23.72 -16.93 35.18
N ALA A 31 23.96 -17.82 36.16
CA ALA A 31 22.97 -18.20 37.15
C ALA A 31 22.58 -17.02 38.08
N SER A 32 23.56 -16.23 38.52
CA SER A 32 23.31 -15.04 39.37
C SER A 32 22.56 -13.92 38.63
N ARG A 33 22.92 -13.62 37.38
CA ARG A 33 22.17 -12.67 36.52
C ARG A 33 20.74 -13.12 36.27
N THR A 34 20.54 -14.40 35.93
CA THR A 34 19.21 -14.98 35.70
C THR A 34 18.36 -14.96 36.97
N PHE A 35 18.97 -15.24 38.12
CA PHE A 35 18.31 -15.19 39.43
C PHE A 35 17.86 -13.77 39.81
N GLN A 36 18.70 -12.77 39.57
CA GLN A 36 18.35 -11.36 39.82
C GLN A 36 17.23 -10.88 38.89
N TYR A 37 17.25 -11.25 37.61
CA TYR A 37 16.16 -10.98 36.67
C TYR A 37 14.82 -11.59 37.14
N THR A 38 14.84 -12.83 37.63
CA THR A 38 13.63 -13.47 38.19
C THR A 38 13.14 -12.80 39.47
N LYS A 39 14.06 -12.26 40.29
CA LYS A 39 13.73 -11.52 41.52
C LYS A 39 13.07 -10.17 41.22
N GLU A 40 13.51 -9.49 40.17
CA GLU A 40 12.91 -8.24 39.71
C GLU A 40 11.51 -8.44 39.11
N GLN A 41 11.30 -9.50 38.31
CA GLN A 41 9.98 -9.84 37.73
C GLN A 41 8.95 -10.25 38.81
N LEU A 42 9.40 -10.81 39.94
CA LEU A 42 8.55 -11.16 41.08
C LEU A 42 8.30 -9.99 42.06
N GLY A 43 8.85 -8.80 41.80
CA GLY A 43 8.62 -7.60 42.60
C GLY A 43 9.33 -7.57 43.97
N GLN A 44 10.36 -8.39 44.20
CA GLN A 44 11.10 -8.46 45.47
C GLN A 44 12.46 -7.72 45.46
N ALA A 45 12.69 -6.82 44.49
CA ALA A 45 13.94 -6.06 44.38
C ALA A 45 13.72 -4.62 44.85
N GLU A 46 14.17 -4.30 46.08
CA GLU A 46 14.08 -2.95 46.65
C GLU A 46 15.21 -2.01 46.17
N ASP A 47 16.36 -2.56 45.75
CA ASP A 47 17.55 -1.81 45.30
C ASP A 47 17.80 -2.02 43.80
N LYS A 48 17.03 -1.35 42.94
CA LYS A 48 17.23 -1.38 41.48
C LYS A 48 18.19 -0.26 41.04
N THR A 49 19.34 -0.59 40.43
CA THR A 49 20.21 0.45 39.85
C THR A 49 19.44 1.26 38.81
N GLN A 50 19.39 2.58 39.00
CA GLN A 50 18.68 3.50 38.12
C GLN A 50 19.53 3.88 36.91
N LEU A 51 18.88 4.05 35.77
CA LEU A 51 19.51 4.54 34.55
C LEU A 51 19.42 6.08 34.50
N PRO A 52 20.41 6.76 33.90
CA PRO A 52 20.35 8.20 33.70
C PRO A 52 19.06 8.64 32.96
N PRO A 53 18.44 9.78 33.32
CA PRO A 53 17.22 10.26 32.65
C PRO A 53 17.39 10.42 31.12
N ASP A 54 18.53 10.95 30.69
CA ASP A 54 18.85 11.16 29.27
C ASP A 54 18.92 9.84 28.50
N TYR A 55 19.44 8.78 29.14
CA TYR A 55 19.48 7.45 28.55
C TYR A 55 18.06 6.91 28.32
N ILE A 56 17.18 7.04 29.32
CA ILE A 56 15.77 6.61 29.23
C ILE A 56 15.03 7.37 28.12
N GLU A 57 15.31 8.66 27.95
CA GLU A 57 14.73 9.44 26.87
C GLU A 57 15.20 8.95 25.49
N LEU A 58 16.49 8.68 25.33
CA LEU A 58 17.05 8.11 24.10
C LEU A 58 16.42 6.75 23.77
N GLU A 59 16.24 5.88 24.77
CA GLU A 59 15.57 4.59 24.58
C GLU A 59 14.16 4.76 24.01
N LYS A 60 13.35 5.65 24.60
CA LYS A 60 11.99 5.94 24.14
C LYS A 60 11.98 6.44 22.71
N ARG A 61 12.91 7.31 22.34
CA ARG A 61 13.02 7.85 20.97
C ARG A 61 13.42 6.77 19.97
N VAL A 62 14.39 5.91 20.30
CA VAL A 62 14.80 4.78 19.44
C VAL A 62 13.67 3.76 19.29
N ASP A 63 12.94 3.46 20.36
CA ASP A 63 11.77 2.56 20.31
C ASP A 63 10.64 3.14 19.46
N ALA A 64 10.37 4.44 19.57
CA ALA A 64 9.42 5.12 18.70
C ALA A 64 9.86 5.05 17.23
N LEU A 65 11.15 5.26 16.94
CA LEU A 65 11.70 5.16 15.59
C LEU A 65 11.55 3.74 15.02
N LYS A 66 11.82 2.71 15.83
CA LYS A 66 11.63 1.30 15.47
C LYS A 66 10.16 1.00 15.13
N GLN A 67 9.23 1.45 15.99
CA GLN A 67 7.80 1.27 15.74
C GLN A 67 7.34 2.00 14.49
N ALA A 68 7.83 3.22 14.24
CA ALA A 68 7.55 3.95 13.02
C ALA A 68 8.02 3.16 11.78
N HIS A 69 9.23 2.58 11.84
CA HIS A 69 9.74 1.77 10.74
C HIS A 69 8.88 0.55 10.45
N GLN A 70 8.52 -0.19 11.50
CA GLN A 70 7.67 -1.39 11.41
C GLN A 70 6.27 -1.07 10.88
N LYS A 71 5.64 0.00 11.37
CA LYS A 71 4.30 0.42 10.92
C LYS A 71 4.29 0.80 9.45
N MET A 72 5.31 1.53 8.99
CA MET A 72 5.43 1.87 7.57
C MET A 72 5.59 0.61 6.71
N LEU A 73 6.54 -0.28 7.06
CA LEU A 73 6.77 -1.51 6.31
C LEU A 73 5.56 -2.45 6.26
N ALA A 74 4.75 -2.48 7.32
CA ALA A 74 3.54 -3.30 7.36
C ALA A 74 2.57 -3.00 6.20
N VAL A 75 2.55 -1.76 5.70
CA VAL A 75 1.72 -1.35 4.57
C VAL A 75 2.54 -1.29 3.28
N THR A 76 3.70 -0.65 3.30
CA THR A 76 4.46 -0.36 2.08
C THR A 76 5.18 -1.58 1.51
N SER A 77 5.39 -2.64 2.28
CA SER A 77 5.91 -3.92 1.75
C SER A 77 5.02 -4.49 0.65
N GLN A 78 3.75 -4.07 0.60
CA GLN A 78 2.82 -4.46 -0.44
C GLN A 78 3.27 -4.01 -1.84
N TYR A 79 4.09 -2.95 -1.98
CA TYR A 79 4.71 -2.56 -3.25
C TYR A 79 5.64 -3.63 -3.85
N SER A 80 6.03 -4.64 -3.08
CA SER A 80 6.75 -5.82 -3.57
C SER A 80 5.84 -6.86 -4.21
N THR A 81 4.52 -6.76 -4.03
CA THR A 81 3.53 -7.70 -4.54
C THR A 81 2.86 -7.13 -5.77
N GLU A 82 3.30 -7.51 -6.96
CA GLU A 82 2.82 -6.91 -8.21
C GLU A 82 1.28 -6.81 -8.35
N ALA A 83 0.53 -7.80 -7.84
CA ALA A 83 -0.94 -7.84 -7.93
C ALA A 83 -1.66 -7.12 -6.77
N TYR A 84 -1.01 -6.19 -6.05
CA TYR A 84 -1.62 -5.61 -4.85
C TYR A 84 -2.86 -4.76 -5.07
N ASP A 85 -2.97 -4.10 -6.22
CA ASP A 85 -4.12 -3.29 -6.62
C ASP A 85 -5.16 -4.14 -7.37
N TYR A 86 -4.83 -5.40 -7.66
CA TYR A 86 -5.68 -6.33 -8.36
C TYR A 86 -5.52 -7.76 -7.81
N PRO A 87 -6.00 -8.02 -6.59
CA PRO A 87 -5.91 -9.34 -5.98
C PRO A 87 -6.63 -10.36 -6.86
N SER A 88 -5.91 -11.42 -7.21
CA SER A 88 -6.37 -12.43 -8.18
C SER A 88 -7.70 -13.06 -7.76
N ASN A 89 -8.76 -12.83 -8.54
CA ASN A 89 -9.98 -13.62 -8.48
C ASN A 89 -9.77 -14.91 -9.29
N VAL A 90 -10.17 -16.05 -8.71
CA VAL A 90 -9.94 -17.43 -9.21
C VAL A 90 -10.40 -17.68 -10.67
N LYS A 91 -11.16 -16.75 -11.27
CA LYS A 91 -11.75 -16.90 -12.62
C LYS A 91 -10.85 -16.45 -13.78
N GLU A 92 -9.76 -15.72 -13.55
CA GLU A 92 -8.98 -15.09 -14.64
C GLU A 92 -7.76 -15.89 -15.11
N THR A 93 -7.39 -16.96 -14.41
CA THR A 93 -6.08 -17.62 -14.59
C THR A 93 -5.91 -18.39 -15.92
N PHE A 94 -6.96 -18.62 -16.70
CA PHE A 94 -6.90 -19.63 -17.78
C PHE A 94 -6.70 -19.09 -19.20
N ASN A 95 -6.89 -17.79 -19.47
CA ASN A 95 -6.83 -17.25 -20.85
C ASN A 95 -5.72 -16.20 -21.08
N ASP A 96 -4.99 -15.77 -20.05
CA ASP A 96 -4.04 -14.64 -20.11
C ASP A 96 -2.60 -15.06 -20.48
N LEU A 97 -2.45 -15.92 -21.48
CA LEU A 97 -1.13 -16.40 -21.90
C LEU A 97 -0.52 -15.52 -23.00
N GLY A 98 0.25 -14.52 -22.54
CA GLY A 98 1.64 -14.41 -23.00
C GLY A 98 2.00 -13.30 -24.00
N ARG A 99 1.18 -12.27 -24.22
CA ARG A 99 1.58 -11.09 -25.02
C ARG A 99 1.03 -9.80 -24.46
N THR A 100 1.83 -8.74 -24.56
CA THR A 100 1.43 -7.36 -24.20
C THR A 100 0.30 -6.87 -25.11
N VAL A 101 -0.51 -5.92 -24.64
CA VAL A 101 -1.64 -5.36 -25.40
C VAL A 101 -1.11 -4.65 -26.65
N SER A 102 -0.01 -3.91 -26.52
CA SER A 102 0.69 -3.22 -27.60
C SER A 102 1.17 -4.19 -28.68
N GLU A 103 1.80 -5.31 -28.30
CA GLU A 103 2.18 -6.35 -29.27
C GLU A 103 0.97 -6.94 -29.99
N LYS A 104 -0.14 -7.19 -29.28
CA LYS A 104 -1.37 -7.73 -29.89
C LYS A 104 -1.99 -6.73 -30.86
N VAL A 105 -2.09 -5.46 -30.49
CA VAL A 105 -2.59 -4.38 -31.37
C VAL A 105 -1.71 -4.25 -32.61
N GLN A 106 -0.39 -4.22 -32.44
CA GLN A 106 0.53 -4.07 -33.56
C GLN A 106 0.42 -5.24 -34.54
N LEU A 107 0.29 -6.48 -34.04
CA LEU A 107 0.07 -7.65 -34.88
C LEU A 107 -1.28 -7.61 -35.61
N LEU A 108 -2.34 -7.13 -34.95
CA LEU A 108 -3.65 -6.98 -35.56
C LEU A 108 -3.67 -5.89 -36.63
N SER A 109 -2.98 -4.78 -36.39
CA SER A 109 -2.84 -3.70 -37.37
C SER A 109 -2.10 -4.12 -38.64
N SER A 110 -1.25 -5.16 -38.54
CA SER A 110 -0.55 -5.74 -39.68
C SER A 110 -1.32 -6.83 -40.41
N ALA A 111 -2.39 -7.36 -39.81
CA ALA A 111 -3.16 -8.44 -40.41
C ALA A 111 -4.06 -7.91 -41.53
N THR A 112 -3.93 -8.49 -42.72
CA THR A 112 -4.72 -8.13 -43.91
C THR A 112 -5.97 -8.99 -44.07
N SER A 113 -6.14 -10.02 -43.24
CA SER A 113 -7.33 -10.87 -43.24
C SER A 113 -7.72 -11.34 -41.84
N PRO A 114 -9.00 -11.69 -41.61
CA PRO A 114 -9.45 -12.27 -40.33
C PRO A 114 -8.71 -13.56 -39.96
N ALA A 115 -8.32 -14.37 -40.95
CA ALA A 115 -7.56 -15.59 -40.73
C ALA A 115 -6.12 -15.31 -40.27
N GLU A 116 -5.49 -14.26 -40.82
CA GLU A 116 -4.16 -13.80 -40.43
C GLU A 116 -4.18 -13.19 -39.02
N ALA A 117 -5.23 -12.44 -38.67
CA ALA A 117 -5.44 -11.90 -37.33
C ALA A 117 -5.59 -13.03 -36.28
N GLN A 118 -6.37 -14.06 -36.59
CA GLN A 118 -6.54 -15.23 -35.72
C GLN A 118 -5.21 -15.98 -35.52
N ALA A 119 -4.47 -16.23 -36.61
CA ALA A 119 -3.19 -16.93 -36.57
C ALA A 119 -2.12 -16.14 -35.79
N ALA A 120 -2.09 -14.81 -35.97
CA ALA A 120 -1.20 -13.93 -35.24
C ALA A 120 -1.44 -14.02 -33.73
N LEU A 121 -2.70 -14.07 -33.27
CA LEU A 121 -3.05 -14.14 -31.85
C LEU A 121 -2.82 -15.51 -31.19
N THR A 122 -2.91 -16.61 -31.95
CA THR A 122 -2.78 -17.99 -31.40
C THR A 122 -1.36 -18.55 -31.45
N ALA A 123 -0.41 -17.85 -32.07
CA ALA A 123 0.97 -18.35 -32.16
C ALA A 123 1.63 -18.45 -30.76
N PRO A 124 2.44 -19.50 -30.50
CA PRO A 124 3.01 -19.77 -29.17
C PRO A 124 3.75 -18.54 -28.61
N PRO A 125 3.51 -18.15 -27.34
CA PRO A 125 4.15 -16.98 -26.76
C PRO A 125 5.63 -17.27 -26.46
N SER A 126 6.52 -16.46 -27.03
CA SER A 126 7.93 -16.37 -26.63
C SER A 126 8.20 -15.25 -25.62
N ALA A 127 7.16 -14.50 -25.23
CA ALA A 127 7.29 -13.25 -24.47
C ALA A 127 7.20 -13.46 -22.95
N LYS A 128 7.70 -12.45 -22.23
CA LYS A 128 7.72 -12.39 -20.76
C LYS A 128 6.29 -12.52 -20.19
N PRO A 129 6.13 -13.12 -18.99
CA PRO A 129 4.84 -13.20 -18.33
C PRO A 129 4.22 -11.81 -18.20
N GLN A 130 2.95 -11.70 -18.55
CA GLN A 130 2.27 -10.41 -18.63
C GLN A 130 2.08 -9.80 -17.24
N PRO A 131 2.20 -8.47 -17.10
CA PRO A 131 2.06 -7.85 -15.80
C PRO A 131 0.63 -7.97 -15.24
N LYS A 132 0.54 -8.05 -13.92
CA LYS A 132 -0.68 -8.34 -13.13
C LYS A 132 -1.26 -7.14 -12.41
N THR A 133 -0.78 -5.94 -12.71
CA THR A 133 -1.37 -4.70 -12.15
C THR A 133 -2.82 -4.55 -12.63
N PHE A 134 -3.64 -3.81 -11.89
CA PHE A 134 -5.01 -3.50 -12.31
C PHE A 134 -5.12 -2.85 -13.70
N ALA A 135 -4.26 -1.86 -14.00
CA ALA A 135 -4.24 -1.17 -15.29
C ALA A 135 -4.03 -2.14 -16.47
N HIS A 136 -3.04 -3.03 -16.36
CA HIS A 136 -2.83 -4.09 -17.35
C HIS A 136 -4.04 -5.05 -17.47
N ALA A 137 -4.80 -5.31 -16.40
CA ALA A 137 -6.02 -6.12 -16.49
C ALA A 137 -7.13 -5.38 -17.25
N ILE A 138 -7.32 -4.08 -16.99
CA ILE A 138 -8.24 -3.21 -17.76
C ILE A 138 -7.85 -3.20 -19.23
N ALA A 139 -6.55 -3.07 -19.52
CA ALA A 139 -6.04 -3.04 -20.89
C ALA A 139 -6.41 -4.33 -21.66
N ARG A 140 -6.23 -5.49 -21.02
CA ARG A 140 -6.59 -6.79 -21.63
C ARG A 140 -8.08 -6.94 -21.83
N ALA A 141 -8.89 -6.58 -20.83
CA ALA A 141 -10.34 -6.61 -20.93
C ALA A 141 -10.84 -5.72 -22.07
N SER A 142 -10.32 -4.49 -22.16
CA SER A 142 -10.69 -3.51 -23.19
C SER A 142 -10.32 -4.00 -24.59
N LEU A 143 -9.11 -4.55 -24.76
CA LEU A 143 -8.68 -5.11 -26.04
C LEU A 143 -9.55 -6.32 -26.45
N ALA A 144 -9.84 -7.23 -25.52
CA ALA A 144 -10.70 -8.38 -25.78
C ALA A 144 -12.13 -7.94 -26.16
N SER A 145 -12.67 -6.91 -25.51
CA SER A 145 -13.96 -6.32 -25.86
C SER A 145 -13.94 -5.65 -27.24
N SER A 146 -12.88 -4.93 -27.59
CA SER A 146 -12.71 -4.35 -28.93
C SER A 146 -12.72 -5.44 -30.01
N GLN A 147 -11.98 -6.54 -29.80
CA GLN A 147 -11.95 -7.67 -30.74
C GLN A 147 -13.32 -8.32 -30.90
N LEU A 148 -14.08 -8.50 -29.80
CA LEU A 148 -15.42 -9.06 -29.85
C LEU A 148 -16.34 -8.19 -30.70
N LEU A 149 -16.27 -6.87 -30.54
CA LEU A 149 -17.06 -5.93 -31.33
C LEU A 149 -16.67 -5.99 -32.81
N HIS A 150 -15.38 -5.99 -33.13
CA HIS A 150 -14.90 -6.14 -34.52
C HIS A 150 -15.37 -7.45 -35.17
N GLN A 151 -15.38 -8.56 -34.44
CA GLN A 151 -15.81 -9.87 -34.96
C GLN A 151 -17.32 -9.94 -35.24
N GLN A 152 -18.13 -9.23 -34.46
CA GLN A 152 -19.58 -9.18 -34.64
C GLN A 152 -20.03 -8.09 -35.63
N HIS A 153 -19.14 -7.16 -35.99
CA HIS A 153 -19.42 -6.07 -36.90
C HIS A 153 -19.26 -6.51 -38.37
N ASN A 154 -20.38 -6.87 -39.02
CA ASN A 154 -20.44 -7.25 -40.45
C ASN A 154 -20.58 -6.06 -41.41
N ALA A 155 -20.52 -4.81 -40.93
CA ALA A 155 -20.69 -3.61 -41.74
C ALA A 155 -19.35 -2.97 -42.12
N SER A 156 -19.33 -2.30 -43.28
CA SER A 156 -18.14 -1.76 -43.98
C SER A 156 -17.47 -0.54 -43.32
N GLY A 157 -17.40 -0.47 -41.99
CA GLY A 157 -16.82 0.65 -41.24
C GLY A 157 -16.28 0.21 -39.87
N GLU A 158 -15.47 1.07 -39.25
CA GLU A 158 -14.93 0.85 -37.90
C GLU A 158 -16.01 1.14 -36.85
N ASP A 159 -16.13 0.26 -35.85
CA ASP A 159 -17.01 0.49 -34.71
C ASP A 159 -16.35 1.53 -33.79
N PRO A 160 -17.01 2.68 -33.50
CA PRO A 160 -16.43 3.74 -32.68
C PRO A 160 -16.10 3.30 -31.25
N LEU A 161 -16.90 2.39 -30.67
CA LEU A 161 -16.65 1.83 -29.35
C LEU A 161 -15.50 0.84 -29.39
N ALA A 162 -15.41 -0.01 -30.42
CA ALA A 162 -14.26 -0.90 -30.60
C ALA A 162 -12.94 -0.11 -30.73
N THR A 163 -12.97 1.00 -31.49
CA THR A 163 -11.84 1.93 -31.65
C THR A 163 -11.50 2.62 -30.33
N ALA A 164 -12.50 3.09 -29.58
CA ALA A 164 -12.28 3.71 -28.27
C ALA A 164 -11.65 2.74 -27.27
N LEU A 165 -12.13 1.49 -27.23
CA LEU A 165 -11.62 0.44 -26.35
C LEU A 165 -10.19 0.04 -26.68
N GLU A 166 -9.81 0.01 -27.96
CA GLU A 166 -8.44 -0.25 -28.38
C GLU A 166 -7.48 0.86 -27.92
N LYS A 167 -7.87 2.13 -28.11
CA LYS A 167 -7.08 3.28 -27.65
C LYS A 167 -6.98 3.34 -26.11
N PHE A 168 -8.08 3.02 -25.42
CA PHE A 168 -8.08 2.92 -23.96
C PHE A 168 -7.18 1.79 -23.46
N ALA A 169 -7.17 0.64 -24.16
CA ALA A 169 -6.31 -0.48 -23.82
C ALA A 169 -4.82 -0.10 -23.86
N LEU A 170 -4.38 0.58 -24.93
CA LEU A 170 -2.99 1.05 -25.06
C LEU A 170 -2.61 2.09 -23.99
N ALA A 171 -3.52 2.98 -23.64
CA ALA A 171 -3.29 3.97 -22.59
C ALA A 171 -3.14 3.30 -21.21
N GLU A 172 -4.03 2.37 -20.87
CA GLU A 172 -3.97 1.63 -19.59
C GLU A 172 -2.73 0.73 -19.49
N GLU A 173 -2.23 0.20 -20.61
CA GLU A 173 -0.94 -0.48 -20.63
C GLU A 173 0.21 0.46 -20.25
N ARG A 174 0.28 1.66 -20.83
CA ARG A 174 1.29 2.67 -20.47
C ARG A 174 1.15 3.11 -19.00
N VAL A 175 -0.08 3.22 -18.49
CA VAL A 175 -0.33 3.51 -17.06
C VAL A 175 0.19 2.38 -16.18
N GLY A 176 -0.05 1.13 -16.59
CA GLY A 176 0.46 -0.05 -15.92
C GLY A 176 1.98 -0.12 -15.89
N GLU A 177 2.66 0.20 -17.00
CA GLU A 177 4.12 0.30 -17.06
C GLU A 177 4.66 1.38 -16.13
N ALA A 178 4.04 2.56 -16.09
CA ALA A 178 4.40 3.63 -15.17
C ALA A 178 4.25 3.19 -13.70
N ARG A 179 3.23 2.39 -13.39
CA ARG A 179 3.03 1.79 -12.05
C ARG A 179 4.15 0.80 -11.72
N MET A 180 4.52 -0.08 -12.65
CA MET A 180 5.64 -1.01 -12.44
C MET A 180 6.96 -0.26 -12.19
N ALA A 181 7.19 0.85 -12.89
CA ALA A 181 8.35 1.69 -12.66
C ALA A 181 8.35 2.33 -11.26
N GLN A 182 7.19 2.82 -10.78
CA GLN A 182 7.02 3.31 -9.41
C GLN A 182 7.39 2.23 -8.39
N ASP A 183 6.82 1.04 -8.52
CA ASP A 183 7.05 -0.04 -7.57
C ASP A 183 8.54 -0.43 -7.53
N ALA A 184 9.19 -0.50 -8.68
CA ALA A 184 10.64 -0.77 -8.76
C ALA A 184 11.47 0.30 -8.05
N GLN A 185 11.12 1.58 -8.20
CA GLN A 185 11.76 2.69 -7.48
C GLN A 185 11.50 2.59 -5.97
N ILE A 186 10.26 2.34 -5.54
CA ILE A 186 9.89 2.21 -4.13
C ILE A 186 10.63 1.03 -3.48
N GLN A 187 10.69 -0.11 -4.15
CA GLN A 187 11.40 -1.29 -3.64
C GLN A 187 12.90 -1.01 -3.45
N SER A 188 13.55 -0.44 -4.47
CA SER A 188 14.99 -0.23 -4.48
C SER A 188 15.45 0.95 -3.61
N ARG A 189 14.66 2.02 -3.50
CA ARG A 189 15.10 3.27 -2.85
C ARG A 189 14.45 3.50 -1.48
N PHE A 190 13.18 3.13 -1.31
CA PHE A 190 12.50 3.27 -0.02
C PHE A 190 12.59 1.99 0.80
N LEU A 191 12.03 0.86 0.33
CA LEU A 191 11.93 -0.37 1.12
C LEU A 191 13.31 -0.92 1.50
N ALA A 192 14.28 -0.89 0.60
CA ALA A 192 15.64 -1.33 0.89
C ALA A 192 16.28 -0.51 2.03
N GLY A 193 16.35 0.82 1.87
CA GLY A 193 16.95 1.71 2.88
C GLY A 193 16.22 1.69 4.22
N TRP A 194 14.89 1.57 4.19
CA TRP A 194 14.06 1.49 5.37
C TRP A 194 14.26 0.17 6.13
N ASN A 195 14.40 -0.96 5.41
CA ASN A 195 14.77 -2.25 6.01
C ASN A 195 16.20 -2.23 6.56
N THR A 196 17.17 -1.61 5.87
CA THR A 196 18.54 -1.47 6.38
C THR A 196 18.57 -0.70 7.69
N THR A 197 17.84 0.40 7.79
CA THR A 197 17.77 1.18 9.04
C THR A 197 17.19 0.33 10.18
N LEU A 198 16.12 -0.43 9.92
CA LEU A 198 15.48 -1.30 10.90
C LEU A 198 16.37 -2.47 11.34
N ASN A 199 16.99 -3.18 10.40
CA ASN A 199 17.69 -4.45 10.64
C ASN A 199 19.17 -4.28 10.98
N THR A 200 19.74 -3.09 10.76
CA THR A 200 21.15 -2.79 11.05
C THR A 200 21.26 -1.74 12.15
N ASN A 201 20.92 -0.48 11.85
CA ASN A 201 21.14 0.65 12.75
C ASN A 201 20.37 0.49 14.07
N ILE A 202 19.06 0.25 13.97
CA ILE A 202 18.19 0.06 15.15
C ILE A 202 18.52 -1.25 15.89
N MET A 203 18.97 -2.29 15.16
CA MET A 203 19.42 -3.53 15.79
C MET A 203 20.71 -3.36 16.59
N PHE A 204 21.65 -2.51 16.14
CA PHE A 204 22.83 -2.16 16.93
C PHE A 204 22.45 -1.44 18.22
N ALA A 205 21.54 -0.47 18.18
CA ALA A 205 21.03 0.18 19.38
C ALA A 205 20.32 -0.82 20.32
N THR A 206 19.53 -1.75 19.77
CA THR A 206 18.87 -2.81 20.56
C THR A 206 19.89 -3.70 21.26
N ARG A 207 21.00 -4.06 20.58
CA ARG A 207 22.08 -4.86 21.16
C ARG A 207 22.83 -4.12 22.26
N ALA A 208 23.15 -2.85 22.04
CA ALA A 208 23.83 -2.02 23.02
C ALA A 208 22.99 -1.85 24.30
N ARG A 209 21.68 -1.60 24.16
CA ARG A 209 20.74 -1.54 25.31
C ARG A 209 20.69 -2.83 26.11
N LYS A 210 20.73 -3.99 25.44
CA LYS A 210 20.83 -5.29 26.12
C LYS A 210 22.16 -5.44 26.88
N GLY A 211 23.24 -4.87 26.37
CA GLY A 211 24.54 -4.77 27.06
C GLY A 211 24.41 -4.01 28.38
N VAL A 212 23.79 -2.82 28.34
CA VAL A 212 23.52 -2.00 29.53
C VAL A 212 22.66 -2.75 30.55
N GLU A 213 21.59 -3.42 30.11
CA GLU A 213 20.73 -4.20 31.01
C GLU A 213 21.51 -5.33 31.70
N ASN A 214 22.36 -6.04 30.97
CA ASN A 214 23.21 -7.10 31.53
C ASN A 214 24.24 -6.56 32.53
N ALA A 215 24.87 -5.42 32.22
CA ALA A 215 25.83 -4.77 33.11
C ALA A 215 25.14 -4.28 34.40
N ARG A 216 23.95 -3.68 34.27
CA ARG A 216 23.10 -3.25 35.39
C ARG A 216 22.75 -4.43 36.32
N LEU A 217 22.29 -5.54 35.75
CA LEU A 217 21.98 -6.76 36.52
C LEU A 217 23.22 -7.35 37.21
N SER A 218 24.40 -7.22 36.59
CA SER A 218 25.67 -7.67 37.18
C SER A 218 26.06 -6.82 38.37
N LEU A 219 25.91 -5.50 38.26
CA LEU A 219 26.15 -4.55 39.33
C LEU A 219 25.18 -4.77 40.50
N ASP A 220 23.89 -4.97 40.22
CA ASP A 220 22.87 -5.26 41.24
C ASP A 220 23.19 -6.58 41.97
N ALA A 221 23.65 -7.61 41.24
CA ALA A 221 24.06 -8.88 41.83
C ALA A 221 25.33 -8.76 42.70
N ALA A 222 26.33 -8.00 42.26
CA ALA A 222 27.55 -7.73 43.03
C ALA A 222 27.23 -6.97 44.34
N LYS A 223 26.39 -5.93 44.26
CA LYS A 223 25.91 -5.18 45.43
C LYS A 223 25.12 -6.06 46.40
N ALA A 224 24.23 -6.93 45.90
CA ALA A 224 23.46 -7.85 46.74
C ALA A 224 24.33 -8.90 47.45
N LYS A 225 25.37 -9.41 46.75
CA LYS A 225 26.36 -10.35 47.31
C LYS A 225 27.16 -9.68 48.43
N ALA A 226 27.63 -8.44 48.23
CA ALA A 226 28.38 -7.68 49.21
C ALA A 226 27.57 -7.32 50.46
N LYS A 227 26.27 -7.00 50.31
CA LYS A 227 25.36 -6.75 51.44
C LYS A 227 24.95 -8.02 52.21
N GLY A 228 25.46 -9.20 51.83
CA GLY A 228 25.08 -10.48 52.46
C GLY A 228 23.62 -10.87 52.26
N THR A 229 22.92 -10.26 51.29
CA THR A 229 21.49 -10.46 51.02
C THR A 229 21.23 -11.67 50.11
N THR A 230 22.18 -12.61 50.06
CA THR A 230 22.02 -13.90 49.38
C THR A 230 21.03 -14.74 50.18
N TRP A 231 19.93 -15.13 49.52
CA TRP A 231 18.86 -15.94 50.10
C TRP A 231 19.43 -17.23 50.72
N LYS A 232 19.28 -17.41 52.04
CA LYS A 232 19.55 -18.68 52.71
C LYS A 232 18.43 -19.65 52.33
N ILE A 233 18.76 -20.73 51.63
CA ILE A 233 17.84 -21.84 51.35
C ILE A 233 17.28 -22.33 52.70
N PRO A 234 15.95 -22.41 52.89
CA PRO A 234 15.37 -22.95 54.12
C PRO A 234 15.61 -24.46 54.13
N VAL A 235 16.67 -24.89 54.78
CA VAL A 235 16.90 -26.30 55.13
C VAL A 235 15.90 -26.65 56.26
N PRO A 236 15.23 -27.81 56.24
CA PRO A 236 14.27 -28.19 57.28
C PRO A 236 14.91 -28.11 58.66
N ALA A 237 14.21 -27.48 59.60
CA ALA A 237 14.65 -27.22 60.97
C ALA A 237 14.80 -28.52 61.77
N VAL A 238 15.95 -29.18 61.65
CA VAL A 238 16.33 -30.29 62.55
C VAL A 238 17.82 -30.25 62.90
N ALA A 239 18.37 -29.06 63.19
CA ALA A 239 19.64 -28.90 63.92
C ALA A 239 19.88 -27.41 64.25
N ALA A 240 18.95 -26.77 64.97
CA ALA A 240 19.16 -25.43 65.51
C ALA A 240 19.42 -25.52 67.02
N ALA A 241 20.62 -25.96 67.38
CA ALA A 241 21.13 -25.79 68.73
C ALA A 241 22.57 -25.28 68.65
N GLN A 242 22.76 -24.09 69.23
CA GLN A 242 24.04 -23.41 69.49
C GLN A 242 24.66 -22.66 68.31
N SER A 243 24.35 -21.38 68.23
CA SER A 243 25.31 -20.37 67.80
C SER A 243 25.15 -19.13 68.69
N PRO A 244 26.24 -18.50 69.17
CA PRO A 244 26.16 -17.32 70.02
C PRO A 244 25.54 -16.16 69.26
N ARG A 245 24.82 -15.28 69.97
CA ARG A 245 24.42 -13.96 69.47
C ARG A 245 25.68 -13.15 69.15
N THR A 246 26.08 -13.13 67.88
CA THR A 246 27.03 -12.14 67.38
C THR A 246 26.29 -10.82 67.24
N GLU A 247 26.76 -9.82 67.98
CA GLU A 247 26.38 -8.42 67.86
C GLU A 247 26.48 -7.97 66.41
N MET A 248 25.58 -7.06 66.01
CA MET A 248 25.60 -6.43 64.68
C MET A 248 26.83 -5.54 64.56
N HIS A 249 27.99 -6.15 64.29
CA HIS A 249 29.10 -5.44 63.67
C HIS A 249 28.65 -5.04 62.27
N GLU A 250 28.69 -3.73 62.02
CA GLU A 250 28.69 -3.14 60.70
C GLU A 250 29.69 -3.95 59.86
N ALA A 251 29.17 -4.80 58.96
CA ALA A 251 30.02 -5.69 58.19
C ALA A 251 30.86 -4.80 57.26
N GLU A 252 32.11 -4.55 57.64
CA GLU A 252 33.10 -3.98 56.74
C GLU A 252 33.09 -4.85 55.48
N ILE A 253 32.59 -4.28 54.39
CA ILE A 253 32.52 -4.94 53.09
C ILE A 253 33.94 -5.42 52.79
N SER A 254 34.12 -6.72 52.54
CA SER A 254 35.45 -7.26 52.30
C SER A 254 36.11 -6.50 51.14
N PRO A 255 37.43 -6.24 51.19
CA PRO A 255 38.12 -5.51 50.12
C PRO A 255 37.93 -6.18 48.75
N GLU A 256 37.83 -7.51 48.71
CA GLU A 256 37.50 -8.27 47.50
C GLU A 256 36.09 -7.98 46.95
N ALA A 257 35.09 -7.80 47.83
CA ALA A 257 33.73 -7.46 47.42
C ALA A 257 33.61 -6.00 46.96
N GLN A 258 34.44 -5.10 47.50
CA GLN A 258 34.55 -3.72 47.01
C GLN A 258 35.13 -3.68 45.59
N GLU A 259 36.21 -4.43 45.33
CA GLU A 259 36.82 -4.54 44.00
C GLU A 259 35.86 -5.14 42.96
N GLU A 260 35.09 -6.18 43.32
CA GLU A 260 34.04 -6.74 42.44
C GLU A 260 32.94 -5.72 42.10
N ILE A 261 32.55 -4.86 43.04
CA ILE A 261 31.57 -3.81 42.80
C ILE A 261 32.16 -2.73 41.89
N GLU A 262 33.35 -2.22 42.19
CA GLU A 262 34.02 -1.17 41.41
C GLU A 262 34.15 -1.59 39.94
N LYS A 263 34.60 -2.82 39.69
CA LYS A 263 34.68 -3.38 38.33
C LYS A 263 33.32 -3.47 37.63
N ALA A 264 32.26 -3.83 38.35
CA ALA A 264 30.92 -3.90 37.78
C ALA A 264 30.32 -2.50 37.53
N GLU A 265 30.70 -1.49 38.33
CA GLU A 265 30.34 -0.09 38.12
C GLU A 265 31.02 0.46 36.86
N ASP A 266 32.32 0.21 36.69
CA ASP A 266 33.06 0.61 35.48
C ASP A 266 32.48 -0.02 34.21
N GLU A 267 32.15 -1.31 34.25
CA GLU A 267 31.51 -2.01 33.12
C GLU A 267 30.13 -1.40 32.81
N PHE A 268 29.34 -1.07 33.83
CA PHE A 268 28.03 -0.44 33.65
C PHE A 268 28.13 0.97 33.06
N VAL A 269 29.06 1.80 33.54
CA VAL A 269 29.32 3.14 32.98
C VAL A 269 29.75 3.02 31.53
N THR A 270 30.73 2.16 31.23
CA THR A 270 31.24 1.94 29.87
C THR A 270 30.13 1.51 28.91
N GLN A 271 29.33 0.49 29.28
CA GLN A 271 28.23 0.02 28.45
C GLN A 271 27.16 1.10 28.24
N THR A 272 26.89 1.92 29.27
CA THR A 272 25.91 3.01 29.17
C THR A 272 26.39 4.10 28.21
N GLU A 273 27.66 4.51 28.29
CA GLU A 273 28.25 5.50 27.38
C GLU A 273 28.27 5.01 25.93
N GLU A 274 28.67 3.76 25.70
CA GLU A 274 28.62 3.12 24.37
C GLU A 274 27.19 3.11 23.80
N ALA A 275 26.21 2.70 24.61
CA ALA A 275 24.82 2.65 24.19
C ALA A 275 24.24 4.04 23.89
N VAL A 276 24.59 5.07 24.69
CA VAL A 276 24.22 6.46 24.39
C VAL A 276 24.78 6.90 23.04
N GLY A 277 26.04 6.61 22.76
CA GLY A 277 26.68 6.94 21.48
C GLY A 277 25.97 6.27 20.29
N VAL A 278 25.70 4.97 20.39
CA VAL A 278 25.00 4.22 19.33
C VAL A 278 23.58 4.74 19.13
N MET A 279 22.82 4.99 20.21
CA MET A 279 21.45 5.50 20.11
C MET A 279 21.38 6.88 19.46
N LYS A 280 22.30 7.79 19.80
CA LYS A 280 22.39 9.12 19.16
C LYS A 280 22.68 8.99 17.67
N ASN A 281 23.67 8.17 17.30
CA ASN A 281 23.99 7.94 15.88
C ASN A 281 22.79 7.42 15.08
N VAL A 282 21.98 6.52 15.65
CA VAL A 282 20.75 6.02 15.02
C VAL A 282 19.73 7.14 14.80
N LEU A 283 19.57 8.05 15.77
CA LEU A 283 18.60 9.14 15.71
C LEU A 283 19.05 10.30 14.81
N ASP A 284 20.35 10.55 14.72
CA ASP A 284 20.93 11.66 13.95
C ASP A 284 21.12 11.31 12.46
N THR A 285 20.89 10.05 12.09
CA THR A 285 21.01 9.58 10.70
C THR A 285 19.89 10.17 9.81
N PRO A 286 20.20 10.87 8.70
CA PRO A 286 19.19 11.48 7.83
C PRO A 286 18.48 10.47 6.89
N GLU A 287 18.91 9.20 6.88
CA GLU A 287 18.45 8.17 5.95
C GLU A 287 16.92 7.97 5.92
N PRO A 288 16.19 7.90 7.06
CA PRO A 288 14.73 7.74 7.00
C PRO A 288 14.04 8.90 6.25
N LEU A 289 14.52 10.13 6.44
CA LEU A 289 13.96 11.29 5.73
C LEU A 289 14.26 11.22 4.23
N ARG A 290 15.48 10.82 3.86
CA ARG A 290 15.87 10.62 2.45
C ARG A 290 15.02 9.53 1.80
N ASN A 291 14.83 8.40 2.47
CA ASN A 291 14.00 7.30 1.98
C ASN A 291 12.55 7.76 1.78
N LEU A 292 11.99 8.53 2.72
CA LEU A 292 10.63 9.07 2.59
C LEU A 292 10.51 10.03 1.40
N ALA A 293 11.52 10.85 1.13
CA ALA A 293 11.55 11.69 -0.05
C ALA A 293 11.55 10.88 -1.35
N GLU A 294 12.29 9.76 -1.41
CA GLU A 294 12.28 8.85 -2.57
C GLU A 294 10.91 8.18 -2.78
N LEU A 295 10.20 7.82 -1.69
CA LEU A 295 8.83 7.31 -1.79
C LEU A 295 7.89 8.35 -2.41
N ILE A 296 7.96 9.60 -1.94
CA ILE A 296 7.15 10.71 -2.47
C ILE A 296 7.47 10.95 -3.94
N ALA A 297 8.76 10.99 -4.30
CA ALA A 297 9.21 11.21 -5.67
C ALA A 297 8.68 10.13 -6.63
N ALA A 298 8.78 8.85 -6.25
CA ALA A 298 8.26 7.74 -7.05
C ALA A 298 6.74 7.85 -7.27
N GLN A 299 5.97 8.14 -6.20
CA GLN A 299 4.53 8.32 -6.29
C GLN A 299 4.14 9.52 -7.17
N MET A 300 4.84 10.65 -7.01
CA MET A 300 4.63 11.83 -7.84
C MET A 300 4.89 11.55 -9.32
N GLU A 301 5.97 10.85 -9.65
CA GLU A 301 6.31 10.51 -11.02
C GLU A 301 5.23 9.66 -11.69
N TYR A 302 4.71 8.64 -10.99
CA TYR A 302 3.61 7.82 -11.47
C TYR A 302 2.33 8.62 -11.70
N HIS A 303 1.86 9.36 -10.68
CA HIS A 303 0.61 10.11 -10.79
C HIS A 303 0.67 11.17 -11.89
N LYS A 304 1.84 11.80 -12.09
CA LYS A 304 2.06 12.73 -13.20
C LYS A 304 1.96 12.02 -14.56
N LYS A 305 2.66 10.89 -14.76
CA LYS A 305 2.60 10.12 -16.01
C LYS A 305 1.18 9.61 -16.30
N ALA A 306 0.48 9.09 -15.30
CA ALA A 306 -0.88 8.61 -15.46
C ALA A 306 -1.83 9.75 -15.90
N TYR A 307 -1.70 10.93 -15.28
CA TYR A 307 -2.45 12.11 -15.70
C TYR A 307 -2.15 12.49 -17.16
N GLU A 308 -0.88 12.57 -17.55
CA GLU A 308 -0.47 12.92 -18.92
C GLU A 308 -1.09 11.95 -19.93
N ILE A 309 -0.97 10.64 -19.71
CA ILE A 309 -1.51 9.60 -20.59
C ILE A 309 -3.03 9.71 -20.73
N LEU A 310 -3.76 9.81 -19.62
CA LEU A 310 -5.23 9.86 -19.66
C LEU A 310 -5.75 11.18 -20.20
N SER A 311 -5.04 12.29 -19.94
CA SER A 311 -5.38 13.61 -20.49
C SER A 311 -5.19 13.69 -22.01
N GLU A 312 -4.22 12.95 -22.55
CA GLU A 312 -4.00 12.80 -24.00
C GLU A 312 -5.12 11.95 -24.65
N LEU A 313 -5.54 10.89 -23.96
CA LEU A 313 -6.59 9.99 -24.46
C LEU A 313 -7.98 10.62 -24.44
N ALA A 314 -8.33 11.35 -23.37
CA ALA A 314 -9.67 11.89 -23.15
C ALA A 314 -10.28 12.61 -24.38
N PRO A 315 -9.64 13.63 -24.99
CA PRO A 315 -10.20 14.31 -26.16
C PRO A 315 -10.30 13.39 -27.38
N THR A 316 -9.46 12.36 -27.47
CA THR A 316 -9.53 11.37 -28.56
C THR A 316 -10.79 10.52 -28.46
N ILE A 317 -11.18 10.13 -27.24
CA ILE A 317 -12.42 9.39 -27.02
C ILE A 317 -13.64 10.30 -27.20
N GLU A 318 -13.60 11.53 -26.68
CA GLU A 318 -14.67 12.51 -26.89
C GLU A 318 -14.88 12.82 -28.39
N GLY A 319 -13.80 12.87 -29.17
CA GLY A 319 -13.83 13.06 -30.62
C GLY A 319 -14.61 11.97 -31.36
N LEU A 320 -14.60 10.73 -30.86
CA LEU A 320 -15.36 9.61 -31.44
C LEU A 320 -16.88 9.75 -31.21
N GLN A 321 -17.31 10.62 -30.28
CA GLN A 321 -18.72 10.90 -29.99
C GLN A 321 -19.32 12.01 -30.88
N LEU A 322 -18.48 12.79 -31.59
CA LEU A 322 -18.90 14.02 -32.28
C LEU A 322 -19.96 13.83 -33.38
N PRO A 323 -19.90 12.81 -34.26
CA PRO A 323 -20.92 12.64 -35.31
C PRO A 323 -22.32 12.42 -34.74
N LEU A 324 -22.42 11.61 -33.68
CA LEU A 324 -23.69 11.36 -32.97
C LEU A 324 -24.13 12.57 -32.14
N GLY A 325 -23.20 13.27 -31.50
CA GLY A 325 -23.49 14.50 -30.76
C GLY A 325 -24.10 15.58 -31.65
N LEU A 326 -23.57 15.73 -32.87
CA LEU A 326 -24.06 16.69 -33.84
C LEU A 326 -25.46 16.31 -34.35
N LEU A 327 -25.70 15.03 -34.63
CA LEU A 327 -27.03 14.57 -35.07
C LEU A 327 -28.08 14.62 -33.95
N ASN A 328 -27.69 14.36 -32.70
CA ASN A 328 -28.57 14.53 -31.55
C ASN A 328 -28.95 16.01 -31.35
N ALA A 329 -28.00 16.94 -31.50
CA ALA A 329 -28.29 18.38 -31.44
C ALA A 329 -29.11 18.86 -32.65
N ALA A 330 -28.97 18.21 -33.80
CA ALA A 330 -29.73 18.50 -35.02
C ALA A 330 -31.18 17.98 -34.99
N GLN A 331 -31.63 17.34 -33.91
CA GLN A 331 -33.04 16.91 -33.79
C GLN A 331 -33.98 18.11 -33.94
N GLY A 332 -35.05 17.91 -34.69
CA GLY A 332 -36.03 18.93 -35.06
C GLY A 332 -35.64 19.82 -36.25
N HIS A 333 -34.39 19.78 -36.72
CA HIS A 333 -33.90 20.67 -37.77
C HIS A 333 -33.99 20.04 -39.16
N PRO A 334 -34.16 20.87 -40.22
CA PRO A 334 -34.12 20.39 -41.59
C PRO A 334 -32.69 19.96 -41.97
N MET A 335 -32.57 18.84 -42.68
CA MET A 335 -31.30 18.35 -43.19
C MET A 335 -31.46 17.63 -44.52
N LEU A 336 -30.40 17.66 -45.31
CA LEU A 336 -30.29 16.89 -46.53
C LEU A 336 -29.45 15.64 -46.27
N VAL A 337 -29.99 14.49 -46.64
CA VAL A 337 -29.34 13.18 -46.56
C VAL A 337 -29.13 12.67 -47.97
N GLU A 338 -27.87 12.49 -48.38
CA GLU A 338 -27.53 11.81 -49.63
C GLU A 338 -27.24 10.34 -49.34
N LEU A 339 -27.93 9.45 -50.04
CA LEU A 339 -27.77 8.00 -49.93
C LEU A 339 -26.71 7.51 -50.91
N LYS A 340 -26.11 6.36 -50.61
CA LYS A 340 -25.07 5.73 -51.46
C LYS A 340 -25.57 5.33 -52.85
N ASN A 341 -26.89 5.13 -53.01
CA ASN A 341 -27.52 4.87 -54.30
C ASN A 341 -27.75 6.14 -55.15
N GLY A 342 -27.37 7.32 -54.64
CA GLY A 342 -27.53 8.61 -55.31
C GLY A 342 -28.87 9.32 -55.03
N GLU A 343 -29.81 8.69 -54.33
CA GLU A 343 -31.05 9.35 -53.91
C GLU A 343 -30.76 10.39 -52.82
N THR A 344 -31.53 11.48 -52.82
CA THR A 344 -31.46 12.48 -51.75
C THR A 344 -32.78 12.60 -51.03
N LEU A 345 -32.71 12.73 -49.71
CA LEU A 345 -33.86 12.94 -48.83
C LEU A 345 -33.66 14.29 -48.14
N ASN A 346 -34.60 15.20 -48.33
CA ASN A 346 -34.64 16.47 -47.62
C ASN A 346 -35.83 16.48 -46.67
N GLY A 347 -35.59 16.58 -45.36
CA GLY A 347 -36.64 16.53 -44.34
C GLY A 347 -36.14 16.94 -42.97
N HIS A 348 -37.00 16.89 -41.97
CA HIS A 348 -36.65 17.25 -40.59
C HIS A 348 -36.22 16.01 -39.80
N LEU A 349 -35.07 16.08 -39.14
CA LEU A 349 -34.61 14.99 -38.28
C LEU A 349 -35.53 14.86 -37.07
N VAL A 350 -36.12 13.69 -36.89
CA VAL A 350 -36.93 13.35 -35.71
C VAL A 350 -36.07 12.63 -34.69
N ASN A 351 -35.27 11.67 -35.13
CA ASN A 351 -34.45 10.85 -34.26
C ASN A 351 -33.21 10.32 -34.99
N CYS A 352 -32.13 10.14 -34.26
CA CYS A 352 -30.91 9.48 -34.69
C CYS A 352 -30.51 8.49 -33.59
N ASP A 353 -30.36 7.21 -33.94
CA ASP A 353 -29.82 6.22 -32.99
C ASP A 353 -28.28 6.18 -33.02
N THR A 354 -27.69 5.33 -32.16
CA THR A 354 -26.24 5.15 -32.05
C THR A 354 -25.58 4.61 -33.33
N TRP A 355 -26.36 4.04 -34.25
CA TRP A 355 -25.89 3.51 -35.54
C TRP A 355 -26.12 4.49 -36.69
N MET A 356 -26.45 5.74 -36.38
CA MET A 356 -26.83 6.78 -37.35
C MET A 356 -28.04 6.40 -38.23
N ASN A 357 -28.92 5.52 -37.75
CA ASN A 357 -30.21 5.35 -38.40
C ASN A 357 -31.06 6.59 -38.11
N LEU A 358 -31.61 7.18 -39.17
CA LEU A 358 -32.35 8.44 -39.10
C LEU A 358 -33.83 8.20 -39.32
N THR A 359 -34.66 8.81 -38.47
CA THR A 359 -36.07 9.02 -38.74
C THR A 359 -36.25 10.46 -39.18
N LEU A 360 -36.75 10.66 -40.41
CA LEU A 360 -37.03 11.98 -40.97
C LEU A 360 -38.54 12.15 -41.15
N LYS A 361 -39.06 13.36 -40.91
CA LYS A 361 -40.46 13.73 -41.21
C LYS A 361 -40.53 14.79 -42.31
N GLU A 362 -41.69 14.85 -42.97
CA GLU A 362 -41.98 15.82 -44.05
C GLU A 362 -40.92 15.78 -45.16
N VAL A 363 -40.67 14.58 -45.67
CA VAL A 363 -39.51 14.29 -46.51
C VAL A 363 -39.84 14.50 -47.98
N VAL A 364 -38.96 15.19 -48.68
CA VAL A 364 -38.92 15.23 -50.14
C VAL A 364 -37.77 14.33 -50.59
N GLN A 365 -38.13 13.21 -51.22
CA GLN A 365 -37.18 12.32 -51.88
C GLN A 365 -36.96 12.76 -53.32
N THR A 366 -35.71 12.84 -53.74
CA THR A 366 -35.31 13.09 -55.13
C THR A 366 -34.57 11.86 -55.67
N SER A 367 -34.94 11.42 -56.88
CA SER A 367 -34.26 10.33 -57.61
C SER A 367 -32.78 10.65 -57.87
N PRO A 368 -31.94 9.64 -58.14
CA PRO A 368 -30.53 9.86 -58.48
C PRO A 368 -30.33 10.73 -59.73
N ASP A 369 -31.27 10.64 -60.67
CA ASP A 369 -31.26 11.41 -61.93
C ASP A 369 -31.77 12.85 -61.77
N GLY A 370 -32.28 13.23 -60.58
CA GLY A 370 -32.75 14.58 -60.26
C GLY A 370 -34.09 14.98 -60.89
N ASP A 371 -34.77 14.04 -61.55
CA ASP A 371 -35.95 14.27 -62.39
C ASP A 371 -37.29 13.96 -61.69
N LYS A 372 -37.27 13.16 -60.62
CA LYS A 372 -38.46 12.72 -59.89
C LYS A 372 -38.41 13.13 -58.43
N PHE A 373 -39.50 13.72 -57.97
CA PHE A 373 -39.68 14.17 -56.60
C PHE A 373 -40.88 13.47 -55.97
N MET A 374 -40.69 12.82 -54.83
CA MET A 374 -41.76 12.20 -54.05
C MET A 374 -41.83 12.83 -52.67
N ARG A 375 -43.05 13.14 -52.21
CA ARG A 375 -43.29 13.62 -50.84
C ARG A 375 -43.73 12.46 -49.97
N LEU A 376 -43.01 12.24 -48.88
CA LEU A 376 -43.26 11.19 -47.91
C LEU A 376 -43.55 11.83 -46.55
N PRO A 377 -44.61 11.41 -45.83
CA PRO A 377 -44.87 11.89 -44.47
C PRO A 377 -43.69 11.62 -43.52
N GLU A 378 -43.07 10.46 -43.65
CA GLU A 378 -41.96 9.99 -42.83
C GLU A 378 -41.05 9.08 -43.67
N ALA A 379 -39.74 9.09 -43.38
CA ALA A 379 -38.78 8.16 -43.95
C ALA A 379 -37.82 7.63 -42.87
N TYR A 380 -37.61 6.32 -42.86
CA TYR A 380 -36.60 5.68 -42.03
C TYR A 380 -35.38 5.30 -42.89
N VAL A 381 -34.22 5.85 -42.54
CA VAL A 381 -32.96 5.68 -43.27
C VAL A 381 -32.00 4.89 -42.42
N LYS A 382 -31.50 3.76 -42.93
CA LYS A 382 -30.43 3.03 -42.26
C LYS A 382 -29.10 3.76 -42.42
N GLY A 383 -28.36 3.95 -41.33
CA GLY A 383 -27.12 4.73 -41.30
C GLY A 383 -26.06 4.21 -42.27
N ASN A 384 -26.00 2.90 -42.48
CA ASN A 384 -25.07 2.26 -43.42
C ASN A 384 -25.30 2.65 -44.90
N ASN A 385 -26.49 3.13 -45.25
CA ASN A 385 -26.84 3.57 -46.61
C ASN A 385 -26.57 5.08 -46.83
N ILE A 386 -26.21 5.82 -45.79
CA ILE A 386 -25.93 7.25 -45.86
C ILE A 386 -24.52 7.45 -46.45
N LYS A 387 -24.40 8.39 -47.38
CA LYS A 387 -23.14 8.84 -47.96
C LYS A 387 -22.62 10.09 -47.24
N PHE A 388 -23.46 11.12 -47.13
CA PHE A 388 -23.20 12.30 -46.31
C PHE A 388 -24.49 13.00 -45.90
N LEU A 389 -24.37 13.91 -44.93
CA LEU A 389 -25.44 14.73 -44.39
C LEU A 389 -25.05 16.20 -44.53
N ARG A 390 -26.02 17.06 -44.82
CA ARG A 390 -25.86 18.53 -44.68
C ARG A 390 -26.73 18.98 -43.52
N VAL A 391 -26.06 19.48 -42.49
CA VAL A 391 -26.68 19.98 -41.27
C VAL A 391 -26.56 21.51 -41.27
N PRO A 392 -27.57 22.27 -40.77
CA PRO A 392 -27.47 23.71 -40.65
C PRO A 392 -26.27 24.13 -39.78
N ASP A 393 -25.60 25.22 -40.17
CA ASP A 393 -24.40 25.73 -39.46
C ASP A 393 -24.69 26.07 -37.99
N GLU A 394 -25.92 26.49 -37.68
CA GLU A 394 -26.39 26.82 -36.32
C GLU A 394 -26.25 25.64 -35.33
N ILE A 395 -26.30 24.39 -35.82
CA ILE A 395 -26.14 23.20 -34.96
C ILE A 395 -24.73 23.12 -34.38
N ILE A 396 -23.72 23.59 -35.10
CA ILE A 396 -22.32 23.55 -34.65
C ILE A 396 -22.16 24.38 -33.38
N ASP A 397 -22.84 25.52 -33.30
CA ASP A 397 -22.78 26.41 -32.14
C ASP A 397 -23.55 25.83 -30.94
N ILE A 398 -24.69 25.16 -31.19
CA ILE A 398 -25.46 24.44 -30.16
C ILE A 398 -24.63 23.31 -29.53
N VAL A 399 -23.92 22.51 -30.35
CA VAL A 399 -23.08 21.41 -29.85
C VAL A 399 -21.93 21.92 -28.99
N LYS A 400 -21.28 23.02 -29.40
CA LYS A 400 -20.20 23.66 -28.63
C LYS A 400 -20.70 24.18 -27.28
N GLU A 401 -21.89 24.78 -27.24
CA GLU A 401 -22.50 25.27 -26.01
C GLU A 401 -22.90 24.12 -25.07
N GLN A 402 -23.47 23.02 -25.61
CA GLN A 402 -23.81 21.82 -24.84
C GLN A 402 -22.59 21.11 -24.26
N GLN A 403 -21.49 21.00 -25.01
CA GLN A 403 -20.22 20.42 -24.52
C GLN A 403 -19.62 21.28 -23.40
N THR A 404 -19.63 22.60 -23.56
CA THR A 404 -19.12 23.54 -22.54
C THR A 404 -19.94 23.46 -21.25
N ASN A 405 -21.26 23.34 -21.34
CA ASN A 405 -22.13 23.20 -20.17
C ASN A 405 -21.98 21.85 -19.46
N GLN A 406 -21.77 20.74 -20.16
CA GLN A 406 -21.48 19.45 -19.52
C GLN A 406 -20.13 19.46 -18.78
N GLN A 407 -19.12 20.14 -19.33
CA GLN A 407 -17.80 20.26 -18.70
C GLN A 407 -17.85 21.15 -17.43
N ASN A 408 -18.70 22.18 -17.40
CA ASN A 408 -18.94 22.99 -16.20
C ASN A 408 -19.74 22.23 -15.12
N ASN A 409 -20.62 21.32 -15.51
CA ASN A 409 -21.40 20.53 -14.55
C ASN A 409 -20.55 19.46 -13.82
N PHE A 410 -19.43 19.01 -14.41
CA PHE A 410 -18.46 18.14 -13.74
C PHE A 410 -17.48 18.88 -12.82
N ARG A 411 -17.32 20.21 -12.97
CA ARG A 411 -16.53 21.05 -12.05
C ARG A 411 -17.35 21.67 -10.92
N GLY A 412 -18.68 21.79 -11.06
CA GLY A 412 -19.58 22.39 -10.07
C GLY A 412 -20.04 21.47 -8.92
N GLY A 413 -19.74 20.18 -8.97
CA GLY A 413 -20.21 19.18 -7.99
C GLY A 413 -19.40 19.08 -6.68
N ARG A 414 -18.48 20.01 -6.40
CA ARG A 414 -17.74 20.08 -5.12
C ARG A 414 -17.59 21.53 -4.67
N GLY A 415 -18.56 22.01 -3.89
CA GLY A 415 -18.39 23.23 -3.09
C GLY A 415 -19.58 24.16 -3.13
N GLY A 416 -20.61 23.85 -2.34
CA GLY A 416 -21.79 24.71 -2.22
C GLY A 416 -22.51 24.52 -0.89
N GLY A 417 -21.76 24.54 0.22
CA GLY A 417 -22.28 24.49 1.59
C GLY A 417 -21.69 25.62 2.42
N GLN A 418 -22.39 26.76 2.42
CA GLN A 418 -22.36 27.88 3.37
C GLN A 418 -21.01 28.32 3.96
N ARG A 419 -20.45 29.41 3.40
CA ARG A 419 -19.74 30.43 4.18
C ARG A 419 -20.21 31.82 3.77
N GLY A 420 -20.78 32.52 4.73
CA GLY A 420 -20.99 33.97 4.67
C GLY A 420 -22.29 34.40 5.31
N ASP A 421 -22.32 34.59 6.63
CA ASP A 421 -22.81 35.86 7.14
C ASP A 421 -22.13 36.23 8.46
N HIS A 422 -21.66 37.47 8.52
CA HIS A 422 -20.89 38.05 9.60
C HIS A 422 -21.64 39.35 9.97
N GLY A 423 -22.34 39.38 11.10
CA GLY A 423 -23.01 40.60 11.55
C GLY A 423 -23.67 40.50 12.93
N GLY A 424 -23.16 41.27 13.90
CA GLY A 424 -23.81 41.56 15.19
C GLY A 424 -23.16 40.83 16.38
N ARG A 425 -22.18 41.38 17.11
CA ARG A 425 -22.16 42.60 17.94
C ARG A 425 -23.06 42.52 19.19
N GLY A 426 -22.43 42.17 20.32
CA GLY A 426 -22.70 42.73 21.66
C GLY A 426 -23.92 42.20 22.42
N GLY A 427 -23.70 41.65 23.62
CA GLY A 427 -24.79 41.27 24.51
C GLY A 427 -24.35 40.55 25.78
N ASP A 428 -23.81 41.32 26.71
CA ASP A 428 -23.71 41.13 28.16
C ASP A 428 -24.69 40.15 28.87
N ARG A 429 -24.19 39.63 30.00
CA ARG A 429 -24.88 39.25 31.26
C ARG A 429 -25.65 37.92 31.33
N GLY A 430 -24.99 36.97 32.03
CA GLY A 430 -25.31 36.64 33.42
C GLY A 430 -26.60 35.85 33.73
N GLY A 431 -26.48 34.78 34.52
CA GLY A 431 -27.61 34.31 35.32
C GLY A 431 -27.68 32.80 35.61
N ARG A 432 -27.22 32.46 36.82
CA ARG A 432 -27.59 31.31 37.68
C ARG A 432 -28.98 30.67 37.46
N GLY A 433 -29.06 29.36 37.73
CA GLY A 433 -30.23 28.70 38.35
C GLY A 433 -30.55 27.32 37.78
N ARG A 434 -30.14 26.21 38.42
CA ARG A 434 -30.95 25.34 39.31
C ARG A 434 -32.33 24.96 38.74
N GLY A 435 -32.57 23.65 38.52
CA GLY A 435 -33.93 23.16 38.23
C GLY A 435 -34.05 21.68 37.92
N GLN A 436 -33.88 20.86 38.95
CA GLN A 436 -34.31 19.47 39.13
C GLN A 436 -35.67 19.13 38.48
N GLY A 437 -35.78 17.98 37.79
CA GLY A 437 -37.05 17.50 37.23
C GLY A 437 -37.02 16.05 36.74
N ARG A 438 -37.44 15.14 37.62
CA ARG A 438 -37.71 13.70 37.42
C ARG A 438 -38.62 13.39 36.22
N GLY A 439 -38.43 12.20 35.62
CA GLY A 439 -39.58 11.32 35.34
C GLY A 439 -39.59 10.47 34.08
N ARG A 440 -39.44 9.15 34.28
CA ARG A 440 -40.19 8.03 33.64
C ARG A 440 -40.00 7.76 32.12
N GLY A 441 -39.26 6.68 31.82
CA GLY A 441 -39.82 5.32 31.70
C GLY A 441 -40.38 4.86 30.33
N ARG A 442 -40.16 3.55 30.07
CA ARG A 442 -40.61 2.66 28.97
C ARG A 442 -39.79 2.77 27.67
N GLY A 443 -39.32 1.71 27.02
CA GLY A 443 -39.60 0.29 27.14
C GLY A 443 -40.16 -0.28 25.84
N ARG A 444 -39.32 -1.10 25.17
CA ARG A 444 -39.61 -2.13 24.14
C ARG A 444 -40.05 -1.72 22.73
N GLY A 445 -39.33 -2.32 21.80
CA GLY A 445 -39.60 -2.54 20.38
C GLY A 445 -38.42 -3.34 19.85
#